data_AF-A0A966RG12-F1
#
_entry.id   AF-A0A966RG12-F1
#
_cell.length_a   1.000
_cell.length_b   1.000
_cell.length_c   1.000
_cell.angle_alpha   90.00
_cell.angle_beta   90.00
_cell.angle_gamma   90.00
#
_symmetry.space_group_name_H-M   'P 1'
#
loop_
_entity.id
_entity.type
_entity.pdbx_description
1 polymer ?
#
loop_
_entity_poly.entity_id
_entity_poly.type
_entity_poly.pdbx_seq_one_letter_code
_entity_poly.pdbx_strand_id
1 'polypeptide(L)'
;MSKAFSLNHLTEGIKDRNNSQEGARLVEKWSRTGLLRGLDGTKRDNMARLMENQAAQVLREVNSLGAGGGSTSSSGDIRGFANIAFPIVRRVFGGLVANELVSIQPMSLPSGLLFYLDYTYGTNVGGDTNLQTGASTLAQTYTAGKSIYNNPTGKGIRSGSLGVGGQYDLVGTSYSQVHQKNAAVQLWASGAFHTAGGANSATIVAGQAAFATGTDGKLVGFDPQITNLIEANSGGPGATTGDGVFSFAVLKTTGFTNIDPTQVKDVSLFSSTAAASLGLGTVGETIQGGSNLLNVRRLNQLGTFSGGVFTPNPLVDVTSGTAAILTVVSGVMITNVGIANLTASYVISDAFSADSTDASALTVPVFESDFGLGNGPQPIIPEIDIKIESIAVTATTRKLRARWSPELAQDLNAYHSMDAEVELTQILSEQIALEIDREILNDLLVQANGANYYWSRAPGRFVNKVTGAEVLQGTNAPGPQFTGTVREWYETLIETIIDVANEIHRKTLRGSANFIVVSPDVATVLEASVLYKPSYSLDGQGQVGSGFSIGATPIGSLSNRFTVYKDP
;
A
#
# COMPACT_ATOMS: atom_id res chain seq x y z
N MET A 1 -1.17 -54.63 -18.10
CA MET A 1 -0.25 -53.59 -18.60
C MET A 1 -0.93 -52.24 -18.49
N SER A 2 -0.70 -51.52 -17.39
CA SER A 2 -1.16 -50.14 -17.22
C SER A 2 -0.27 -49.23 -18.08
N LYS A 3 -0.85 -48.53 -19.05
CA LYS A 3 -0.14 -47.43 -19.73
C LYS A 3 0.13 -46.35 -18.68
N ALA A 4 1.40 -46.14 -18.34
CA ALA A 4 1.80 -45.07 -17.45
C ALA A 4 1.45 -43.72 -18.11
N PHE A 5 0.54 -42.98 -17.48
CA PHE A 5 0.15 -41.62 -17.82
C PHE A 5 1.32 -40.70 -17.43
N SER A 6 2.04 -40.11 -18.39
CA SER A 6 3.16 -39.21 -18.10
C SER A 6 2.77 -37.75 -18.30
N LEU A 7 3.32 -36.85 -17.47
CA LEU A 7 3.10 -35.40 -17.53
C LEU A 7 3.40 -34.82 -18.93
N ASN A 8 4.35 -35.42 -19.65
CA ASN A 8 4.71 -35.03 -21.01
C ASN A 8 3.54 -35.18 -21.99
N HIS A 9 2.69 -36.20 -21.82
CA HIS A 9 1.52 -36.45 -22.66
C HIS A 9 0.37 -35.45 -22.40
N LEU A 10 0.33 -34.83 -21.22
CA LEU A 10 -0.58 -33.72 -20.88
C LEU A 10 -0.07 -32.36 -21.37
N THR A 11 1.25 -32.21 -21.53
CA THR A 11 1.89 -30.96 -21.96
C THR A 11 2.17 -30.86 -23.46
N GLU A 12 1.94 -31.93 -24.21
CA GLU A 12 2.28 -32.03 -25.64
C GLU A 12 1.55 -31.00 -26.51
N GLY A 13 0.39 -30.48 -26.06
CA GLY A 13 -0.31 -29.34 -26.69
C GLY A 13 -0.05 -27.96 -26.06
N ILE A 14 0.66 -27.90 -24.93
CA ILE A 14 0.99 -26.66 -24.21
C ILE A 14 2.35 -26.12 -24.68
N LYS A 15 3.29 -27.02 -25.04
CA LYS A 15 4.66 -26.67 -25.45
C LYS A 15 4.74 -25.83 -26.73
N ASP A 16 3.71 -25.85 -27.59
CA ASP A 16 3.69 -25.13 -28.87
C ASP A 16 2.94 -23.79 -28.84
N ARG A 17 2.29 -23.42 -27.72
CA ARG A 17 1.82 -22.04 -27.52
C ARG A 17 2.95 -21.18 -26.96
N ASN A 18 4.03 -21.07 -27.74
CA ASN A 18 5.06 -20.11 -27.44
C ASN A 18 4.51 -18.71 -27.76
N ASN A 19 3.96 -18.04 -26.75
CA ASN A 19 3.32 -16.72 -26.83
C ASN A 19 4.21 -15.66 -27.51
N SER A 20 5.54 -15.85 -27.46
CA SER A 20 6.55 -15.05 -28.18
C SER A 20 6.56 -15.32 -29.68
N GLN A 21 6.50 -16.59 -30.12
CA GLN A 21 6.40 -16.94 -31.53
C GLN A 21 5.07 -16.51 -32.15
N GLU A 22 3.97 -16.66 -31.39
CA GLU A 22 2.66 -16.12 -31.78
C GLU A 22 2.70 -14.60 -31.90
N GLY A 23 3.29 -13.91 -30.90
CA GLY A 23 3.51 -12.47 -30.96
C GLY A 23 4.29 -12.02 -32.20
N ALA A 24 5.42 -12.68 -32.50
CA ALA A 24 6.24 -12.39 -33.67
C ALA A 24 5.46 -12.58 -34.99
N ARG A 25 4.67 -13.66 -35.11
CA ARG A 25 3.82 -13.91 -36.27
C ARG A 25 2.73 -12.85 -36.43
N LEU A 26 2.11 -12.41 -35.34
CA LEU A 26 1.11 -11.34 -35.36
C LEU A 26 1.73 -10.02 -35.81
N VAL A 27 2.91 -9.67 -35.28
CA VAL A 27 3.63 -8.47 -35.69
C VAL A 27 3.99 -8.52 -37.17
N GLU A 28 4.47 -9.66 -37.68
CA GLU A 28 4.76 -9.84 -39.09
C GLU A 28 3.50 -9.65 -39.95
N LYS A 29 2.39 -10.33 -39.60
CA LYS A 29 1.09 -10.22 -40.30
C LYS A 29 0.63 -8.77 -40.39
N TRP A 30 0.58 -8.07 -39.26
CA TRP A 30 0.06 -6.70 -39.19
C TRP A 30 1.06 -5.66 -39.72
N SER A 31 2.36 -5.94 -39.73
CA SER A 31 3.36 -5.06 -40.35
C SER A 31 3.15 -4.89 -41.86
N ARG A 32 2.70 -5.95 -42.56
CA ARG A 32 2.42 -5.94 -44.00
C ARG A 32 1.30 -4.98 -44.39
N THR A 33 0.37 -4.70 -43.46
CA THR A 33 -0.75 -3.77 -43.69
C THR A 33 -0.33 -2.29 -43.59
N GLY A 34 0.86 -2.00 -43.07
CA GLY A 34 1.31 -0.63 -42.81
C GLY A 34 0.71 0.03 -41.56
N LEU A 35 -0.23 -0.63 -40.88
CA LEU A 35 -0.87 -0.13 -39.66
C LEU A 35 0.07 -0.07 -38.45
N LEU A 36 1.19 -0.81 -38.49
CA LEU A 36 2.22 -0.81 -37.44
C LEU A 36 3.43 0.10 -37.75
N ARG A 37 3.33 1.00 -38.72
CA ARG A 37 4.43 1.94 -39.06
C ARG A 37 4.59 3.00 -37.96
N GLY A 38 5.83 3.30 -37.57
CA GLY A 38 6.13 4.28 -36.53
C GLY A 38 5.86 3.82 -35.09
N LEU A 39 5.56 2.53 -34.89
CA LEU A 39 5.46 1.91 -33.56
C LEU A 39 6.64 0.95 -33.36
N ASP A 40 7.33 1.11 -32.25
CA ASP A 40 8.51 0.32 -31.89
C ASP A 40 8.30 -0.49 -30.60
N GLY A 41 9.06 -1.59 -30.48
CA GLY A 41 9.10 -2.44 -29.29
C GLY A 41 7.72 -2.90 -28.81
N THR A 42 7.46 -2.73 -27.52
CA THR A 42 6.25 -3.21 -26.84
C THR A 42 4.95 -2.60 -27.37
N LYS A 43 4.97 -1.32 -27.78
CA LYS A 43 3.79 -0.65 -28.36
C LYS A 43 3.36 -1.32 -29.66
N ARG A 44 4.33 -1.80 -30.45
CA ARG A 44 4.09 -2.54 -31.69
C ARG A 44 3.44 -3.89 -31.43
N ASP A 45 3.97 -4.62 -30.47
CA ASP A 45 3.47 -5.95 -30.08
C ASP A 45 2.05 -5.86 -29.50
N ASN A 46 1.81 -4.85 -28.67
CA ASN A 46 0.50 -4.60 -28.08
C ASN A 46 -0.53 -4.26 -29.15
N MET A 47 -0.19 -3.36 -30.08
CA MET A 47 -1.06 -3.00 -31.19
C MET A 47 -1.38 -4.20 -32.09
N ALA A 48 -0.38 -5.04 -32.40
CA ALA A 48 -0.59 -6.25 -33.21
C ALA A 48 -1.60 -7.22 -32.57
N ARG A 49 -1.51 -7.44 -31.26
CA ARG A 49 -2.48 -8.27 -30.52
C ARG A 49 -3.87 -7.66 -30.49
N LEU A 50 -3.98 -6.35 -30.25
CA LEU A 50 -5.27 -5.65 -30.25
C LEU A 50 -5.94 -5.74 -31.62
N MET A 51 -5.20 -5.51 -32.70
CA MET A 51 -5.71 -5.67 -34.06
C MET A 51 -6.20 -7.09 -34.34
N GLU A 52 -5.47 -8.11 -33.87
CA GLU A 52 -5.93 -9.50 -34.00
C GLU A 52 -7.23 -9.77 -33.24
N ASN A 53 -7.33 -9.32 -31.99
CA ASN A 53 -8.53 -9.47 -31.19
C ASN A 53 -9.74 -8.78 -31.83
N GLN A 54 -9.54 -7.58 -32.36
CA GLN A 54 -10.58 -6.83 -33.06
C GLN A 54 -10.97 -7.52 -34.37
N ALA A 55 -10.02 -8.06 -35.12
CA ALA A 55 -10.31 -8.84 -36.33
C ALA A 55 -11.14 -10.09 -36.00
N ALA A 56 -10.77 -10.82 -34.94
CA ALA A 56 -11.52 -12.00 -34.48
C ALA A 56 -12.95 -11.63 -34.05
N GLN A 57 -13.12 -10.50 -33.37
CA GLN A 57 -14.44 -10.02 -32.97
C GLN A 57 -15.29 -9.61 -34.18
N VAL A 58 -14.72 -8.87 -35.14
CA VAL A 58 -15.41 -8.48 -36.38
C VAL A 58 -15.84 -9.73 -37.16
N LEU A 59 -14.97 -10.74 -37.30
CA LEU A 59 -15.31 -11.99 -37.97
C LEU A 59 -16.45 -12.75 -37.26
N ARG A 60 -16.46 -12.77 -35.93
CA ARG A 60 -17.58 -13.35 -35.16
C ARG A 60 -18.87 -12.58 -35.38
N GLU A 61 -18.81 -11.25 -35.40
CA GLU A 61 -19.99 -10.42 -35.64
C GLU A 61 -20.57 -10.64 -37.05
N VAL A 62 -19.71 -10.67 -38.06
CA VAL A 62 -20.08 -11.01 -39.45
C VAL A 62 -20.76 -12.38 -39.52
N ASN A 63 -20.22 -13.38 -38.83
CA ASN A 63 -20.80 -14.73 -38.81
C ASN A 63 -22.12 -14.80 -38.03
N SER A 64 -22.26 -14.02 -36.94
CA SER A 64 -23.51 -13.97 -36.15
C SER A 64 -24.67 -13.31 -36.90
N LEU A 65 -24.38 -12.35 -37.79
CA LEU A 65 -25.36 -11.72 -38.67
C LEU A 65 -25.86 -12.66 -39.77
N GLY A 66 -25.08 -13.71 -40.12
CA GLY A 66 -25.46 -14.71 -41.12
C GLY A 66 -26.38 -15.82 -40.61
N ALA A 67 -26.59 -15.95 -39.29
CA ALA A 67 -27.35 -17.04 -38.67
C ALA A 67 -28.81 -16.69 -38.31
N GLY A 68 -29.22 -15.42 -38.47
CA GLY A 68 -30.61 -14.98 -38.27
C GLY A 68 -31.40 -15.08 -39.57
N GLY A 69 -32.18 -16.15 -39.73
CA GLY A 69 -33.02 -16.37 -40.92
C GLY A 69 -34.01 -15.22 -41.18
N GLY A 70 -33.71 -14.43 -42.21
CA GLY A 70 -34.56 -13.34 -42.67
C GLY A 70 -33.93 -12.66 -43.87
N SER A 71 -34.37 -13.03 -45.07
CA SER A 71 -34.05 -12.38 -46.34
C SER A 71 -34.37 -10.88 -46.26
N THR A 72 -33.37 -10.02 -46.04
CA THR A 72 -33.32 -8.56 -46.35
C THR A 72 -32.06 -7.88 -45.77
N SER A 73 -30.86 -8.31 -46.15
CA SER A 73 -29.67 -7.48 -45.93
C SER A 73 -28.71 -7.58 -47.10
N SER A 74 -28.64 -6.49 -47.84
CA SER A 74 -27.73 -6.19 -48.95
C SER A 74 -26.30 -6.58 -48.62
N SER A 75 -25.74 -7.50 -49.40
CA SER A 75 -24.32 -7.92 -49.38
C SER A 75 -23.31 -6.77 -49.59
N GLY A 76 -23.77 -5.56 -49.92
CA GLY A 76 -22.96 -4.35 -50.10
C GLY A 76 -22.53 -3.63 -48.82
N ASP A 77 -23.30 -3.70 -47.73
CA ASP A 77 -23.03 -2.91 -46.50
C ASP A 77 -21.92 -3.49 -45.62
N ILE A 78 -21.47 -4.71 -45.91
CA ILE A 78 -20.58 -5.50 -45.05
C ILE A 78 -19.10 -5.28 -45.41
N ARG A 79 -18.81 -4.81 -46.64
CA ARG A 79 -17.43 -4.54 -47.09
C ARG A 79 -16.87 -3.18 -46.65
N GLY A 80 -17.73 -2.21 -46.28
CA GLY A 80 -17.32 -0.89 -45.79
C GLY A 80 -16.82 -0.89 -44.34
N PHE A 81 -17.37 -1.77 -43.48
CA PHE A 81 -17.05 -1.80 -42.04
C PHE A 81 -15.60 -2.17 -41.71
N ALA A 82 -14.96 -3.04 -42.51
CA ALA A 82 -13.60 -3.51 -42.26
C ALA A 82 -12.53 -2.45 -42.60
N ASN A 83 -12.79 -1.55 -43.55
CA ASN A 83 -11.84 -0.52 -43.96
C ASN A 83 -11.72 0.61 -42.94
N ILE A 84 -12.71 0.75 -42.06
CA ILE A 84 -12.82 1.86 -41.10
C ILE A 84 -12.40 1.41 -39.68
N ALA A 85 -12.71 0.18 -39.27
CA ALA A 85 -12.51 -0.27 -37.88
C ALA A 85 -11.04 -0.31 -37.42
N PHE A 86 -10.11 -0.83 -38.25
CA PHE A 86 -8.70 -0.95 -37.85
C PHE A 86 -7.97 0.42 -37.73
N PRO A 87 -8.21 1.39 -38.62
CA PRO A 87 -7.75 2.76 -38.41
C PRO A 87 -8.24 3.41 -37.11
N ILE A 88 -9.52 3.19 -36.75
CA ILE A 88 -10.08 3.68 -35.48
C ILE A 88 -9.31 3.10 -34.30
N VAL A 89 -9.09 1.78 -34.26
CA VAL A 89 -8.37 1.11 -33.16
C VAL A 89 -6.97 1.68 -32.98
N ARG A 90 -6.25 1.92 -34.10
CA ARG A 90 -4.92 2.52 -34.05
C ARG A 90 -4.94 3.94 -33.49
N ARG A 91 -5.93 4.77 -33.90
CA ARG A 91 -6.07 6.15 -33.44
C ARG A 91 -6.47 6.21 -31.97
N VAL A 92 -7.50 5.47 -31.58
CA VAL A 92 -8.01 5.40 -30.21
C VAL A 92 -6.91 4.92 -29.28
N PHE A 93 -6.37 3.72 -29.51
CA PHE A 93 -5.37 3.15 -28.61
C PHE A 93 -4.08 3.97 -28.57
N GLY A 94 -3.66 4.58 -29.69
CA GLY A 94 -2.48 5.44 -29.71
C GLY A 94 -2.64 6.76 -28.92
N GLY A 95 -3.87 7.23 -28.77
CA GLY A 95 -4.21 8.48 -28.07
C GLY A 95 -4.62 8.32 -26.61
N LEU A 96 -4.80 7.09 -26.09
CA LEU A 96 -5.22 6.87 -24.70
C LEU A 96 -4.14 7.32 -23.72
N VAL A 97 -4.54 8.09 -22.71
CA VAL A 97 -3.67 8.51 -21.59
C VAL A 97 -3.15 7.30 -20.80
N ALA A 98 -3.90 6.20 -20.81
CA ALA A 98 -3.56 4.97 -20.12
C ALA A 98 -2.20 4.40 -20.54
N ASN A 99 -1.74 4.62 -21.78
CA ASN A 99 -0.42 4.15 -22.22
C ASN A 99 0.74 4.88 -21.54
N GLU A 100 0.50 6.07 -21.01
CA GLU A 100 1.50 6.89 -20.33
C GLU A 100 1.43 6.72 -18.81
N LEU A 101 0.25 6.44 -18.26
CA LEU A 101 0.03 6.26 -16.82
C LEU A 101 0.31 4.83 -16.34
N VAL A 102 -0.11 3.83 -17.12
CA VAL A 102 -0.06 2.42 -16.70
C VAL A 102 0.48 1.51 -17.80
N SER A 103 1.10 0.41 -17.38
CA SER A 103 1.49 -0.62 -18.34
C SER A 103 0.26 -1.40 -18.78
N ILE A 104 -0.12 -1.29 -20.05
CA ILE A 104 -1.24 -2.02 -20.63
C ILE A 104 -0.73 -3.31 -21.28
N GLN A 105 -1.42 -4.42 -21.01
CA GLN A 105 -1.17 -5.69 -21.68
C GLN A 105 -2.45 -6.21 -22.34
N PRO A 106 -2.46 -6.41 -23.68
CA PRO A 106 -3.63 -6.96 -24.34
C PRO A 106 -3.78 -8.46 -24.08
N MET A 107 -5.01 -8.88 -23.80
CA MET A 107 -5.39 -10.28 -23.56
C MET A 107 -5.64 -10.99 -24.89
N SER A 108 -5.24 -12.25 -25.04
CA SER A 108 -5.55 -13.04 -26.26
C SER A 108 -6.97 -13.61 -26.27
N LEU A 109 -7.66 -13.60 -25.13
CA LEU A 109 -9.05 -14.06 -24.99
C LEU A 109 -9.89 -13.00 -24.24
N PRO A 110 -11.23 -12.99 -24.44
CA PRO A 110 -12.14 -12.08 -23.73
C PRO A 110 -12.18 -12.27 -22.21
N SER A 111 -11.64 -13.37 -21.69
CA SER A 111 -11.50 -13.65 -20.27
C SER A 111 -10.13 -14.22 -20.01
N GLY A 112 -9.55 -13.90 -18.85
CA GLY A 112 -8.23 -14.36 -18.46
C GLY A 112 -8.04 -14.30 -16.95
N LEU A 113 -7.02 -15.02 -16.50
CA LEU A 113 -6.57 -15.02 -15.11
C LEU A 113 -5.30 -14.20 -15.03
N LEU A 114 -5.28 -13.22 -14.13
CA LEU A 114 -4.09 -12.47 -13.76
C LEU A 114 -3.42 -13.20 -12.60
N PHE A 115 -2.17 -13.65 -12.79
CA PHE A 115 -1.41 -14.31 -11.74
C PHE A 115 -0.42 -13.33 -11.11
N TYR A 116 -0.28 -13.40 -9.79
CA TYR A 116 0.75 -12.66 -9.07
C TYR A 116 1.45 -13.56 -8.05
N LEU A 117 2.70 -13.21 -7.79
CA LEU A 117 3.54 -13.86 -6.80
C LEU A 117 3.43 -13.10 -5.48
N ASP A 118 3.09 -13.81 -4.42
CA ASP A 118 3.15 -13.33 -3.05
C ASP A 118 4.21 -14.13 -2.29
N TYR A 119 5.02 -13.45 -1.51
CA TYR A 119 6.02 -14.08 -0.66
C TYR A 119 5.44 -14.22 0.73
N THR A 120 5.31 -15.46 1.19
CA THR A 120 4.67 -15.77 2.44
C THR A 120 5.65 -16.38 3.44
N TYR A 121 5.36 -16.25 4.73
CA TYR A 121 6.09 -16.99 5.76
C TYR A 121 5.97 -18.50 5.48
N GLY A 122 7.10 -19.23 5.46
CA GLY A 122 7.14 -20.69 5.31
C GLY A 122 7.06 -21.40 6.65
N THR A 123 7.59 -20.78 7.70
CA THR A 123 7.42 -21.20 9.10
C THR A 123 6.59 -20.18 9.87
N ASN A 124 6.05 -20.59 11.02
CA ASN A 124 5.35 -19.65 11.87
C ASN A 124 6.34 -18.86 12.75
N VAL A 125 6.11 -17.56 12.95
CA VAL A 125 7.04 -16.63 13.63
C VAL A 125 6.32 -15.80 14.70
N GLY A 126 6.99 -15.57 15.83
CA GLY A 126 6.49 -14.76 16.94
C GLY A 126 5.56 -15.52 17.90
N GLY A 127 5.33 -14.96 19.08
CA GLY A 127 4.60 -15.63 20.17
C GLY A 127 3.09 -15.33 20.28
N ASP A 128 2.46 -16.18 21.09
CA ASP A 128 1.11 -16.20 21.69
C ASP A 128 0.12 -15.07 21.35
N THR A 129 -0.85 -15.35 20.46
CA THR A 129 -1.94 -14.43 20.15
C THR A 129 -3.22 -14.65 20.97
N ASN A 130 -3.27 -15.65 21.87
CA ASN A 130 -4.50 -15.97 22.61
C ASN A 130 -4.24 -16.81 23.87
N LEU A 131 -4.51 -16.27 25.06
CA LEU A 131 -4.61 -17.06 26.29
C LEU A 131 -5.89 -16.71 27.05
N GLN A 132 -7.02 -17.31 26.67
CA GLN A 132 -7.91 -17.86 27.69
C GLN A 132 -7.33 -19.23 28.07
N THR A 133 -6.83 -19.34 29.31
CA THR A 133 -6.37 -20.55 30.00
C THR A 133 -6.40 -21.86 29.18
N GLY A 134 -5.23 -22.29 28.70
CA GLY A 134 -5.05 -23.58 28.01
C GLY A 134 -4.62 -23.51 26.55
N ALA A 135 -3.88 -22.49 26.13
CA ALA A 135 -3.47 -22.35 24.73
C ALA A 135 -2.34 -23.31 24.31
N SER A 136 -2.55 -23.89 23.12
CA SER A 136 -1.62 -24.75 22.38
C SER A 136 -0.37 -23.97 21.96
N THR A 137 0.78 -24.66 21.94
CA THR A 137 2.13 -24.18 21.56
C THR A 137 2.29 -23.75 20.10
N LEU A 138 1.18 -23.49 19.38
CA LEU A 138 1.13 -23.31 17.93
C LEU A 138 0.47 -21.98 17.50
N ALA A 139 0.23 -21.02 18.40
CA ALA A 139 -0.35 -19.72 18.06
C ALA A 139 0.77 -18.68 17.91
N GLN A 140 1.03 -18.23 16.68
CA GLN A 140 2.14 -17.34 16.35
C GLN A 140 1.67 -15.94 15.90
N THR A 141 2.54 -14.95 16.05
CA THR A 141 2.28 -13.57 15.61
C THR A 141 2.13 -13.48 14.09
N TYR A 142 2.89 -14.30 13.35
CA TYR A 142 2.82 -14.49 11.91
C TYR A 142 2.71 -15.99 11.60
N THR A 143 1.62 -16.41 10.95
CA THR A 143 1.44 -17.81 10.55
C THR A 143 2.06 -18.06 9.19
N ALA A 144 2.50 -19.29 8.94
CA ALA A 144 2.87 -19.74 7.61
C ALA A 144 1.74 -19.45 6.61
N GLY A 145 2.11 -19.02 5.40
CA GLY A 145 1.18 -18.59 4.36
C GLY A 145 0.68 -17.14 4.45
N LYS A 146 1.08 -16.35 5.47
CA LYS A 146 0.83 -14.90 5.52
C LYS A 146 1.89 -14.15 4.71
N SER A 147 1.50 -13.08 4.02
CA SER A 147 2.43 -12.25 3.24
C SER A 147 3.44 -11.55 4.16
N ILE A 148 4.69 -11.47 3.69
CA ILE A 148 5.80 -10.81 4.38
C ILE A 148 5.75 -9.28 4.19
N TYR A 149 5.17 -8.83 3.08
CA TYR A 149 5.24 -7.43 2.66
C TYR A 149 4.13 -6.58 3.26
N ASN A 150 2.90 -7.11 3.40
CA ASN A 150 1.85 -6.45 4.16
C ASN A 150 0.61 -7.32 4.40
N ASN A 151 -0.21 -6.95 5.40
CA ASN A 151 -1.62 -7.35 5.45
C ASN A 151 -2.42 -6.47 4.47
N PRO A 152 -3.32 -7.00 3.62
CA PRO A 152 -3.92 -8.34 3.64
C PRO A 152 -3.47 -9.29 2.49
N THR A 153 -3.49 -10.59 2.76
CA THR A 153 -3.33 -11.67 1.75
C THR A 153 -4.60 -11.87 0.91
N GLY A 154 -4.50 -12.45 -0.30
CA GLY A 154 -5.67 -12.96 -1.01
C GLY A 154 -6.58 -11.88 -1.60
N LYS A 155 -7.90 -12.12 -1.54
CA LYS A 155 -8.93 -11.17 -2.00
C LYS A 155 -8.84 -9.78 -1.34
N GLY A 156 -8.13 -9.68 -0.21
CA GLY A 156 -7.87 -8.44 0.51
C GLY A 156 -6.99 -7.45 -0.26
N ILE A 157 -6.20 -7.87 -1.26
CA ILE A 157 -5.38 -6.97 -2.09
C ILE A 157 -6.23 -5.84 -2.71
N ARG A 158 -7.51 -6.11 -2.99
CA ARG A 158 -8.47 -5.12 -3.49
C ARG A 158 -8.75 -3.97 -2.52
N SER A 159 -8.50 -4.16 -1.22
CA SER A 159 -8.72 -3.17 -0.18
C SER A 159 -7.51 -2.25 0.03
N GLY A 160 -6.36 -2.55 -0.60
CA GLY A 160 -5.11 -1.82 -0.41
C GLY A 160 -4.31 -2.28 0.82
N SER A 161 -2.99 -2.09 0.74
CA SER A 161 -2.03 -2.28 1.84
C SER A 161 -2.28 -1.31 2.99
N LEU A 162 -2.13 -1.76 4.24
CA LEU A 162 -2.02 -0.86 5.40
C LEU A 162 -0.70 -0.09 5.36
N GLY A 163 -0.67 1.16 5.86
CA GLY A 163 0.57 1.97 5.88
C GLY A 163 1.56 1.55 6.97
N VAL A 164 1.18 0.55 7.77
CA VAL A 164 1.79 0.19 9.03
C VAL A 164 1.81 -1.33 9.18
N GLY A 165 2.93 -1.88 9.66
CA GLY A 165 3.23 -3.31 9.61
C GLY A 165 3.90 -3.76 8.31
N GLY A 166 4.68 -4.83 8.40
CA GLY A 166 5.49 -5.39 7.30
C GLY A 166 7.00 -5.28 7.55
N GLN A 167 7.78 -5.83 6.63
CA GLN A 167 9.25 -6.00 6.75
C GLN A 167 10.04 -4.69 7.00
N TYR A 168 9.51 -3.54 6.59
CA TYR A 168 10.23 -2.24 6.66
C TYR A 168 9.68 -1.29 7.72
N ASP A 169 8.72 -1.74 8.53
CA ASP A 169 8.37 -1.03 9.76
C ASP A 169 9.53 -1.15 10.76
N LEU A 170 9.65 -0.22 11.70
CA LEU A 170 10.66 -0.21 12.77
C LEU A 170 10.53 -1.40 13.75
N VAL A 171 9.47 -2.18 13.55
CA VAL A 171 9.00 -3.36 14.29
C VAL A 171 9.10 -4.62 13.40
N GLY A 172 9.58 -4.46 12.17
CA GLY A 172 9.67 -5.48 11.15
C GLY A 172 11.07 -6.08 11.01
N THR A 173 11.95 -5.99 12.02
CA THR A 173 13.33 -6.48 11.94
C THR A 173 13.53 -7.89 12.46
N SER A 174 12.62 -8.43 13.28
CA SER A 174 12.74 -9.75 13.90
C SER A 174 11.95 -10.89 13.23
N TYR A 175 11.46 -10.70 12.00
CA TYR A 175 10.59 -11.69 11.32
C TYR A 175 11.25 -13.03 11.00
N SER A 176 12.57 -13.13 11.12
CA SER A 176 13.34 -14.37 10.98
C SER A 176 14.03 -14.78 12.27
N GLN A 177 13.78 -14.07 13.38
CA GLN A 177 14.39 -14.37 14.66
C GLN A 177 13.42 -15.17 15.52
N VAL A 178 13.97 -16.04 16.37
CA VAL A 178 13.17 -16.84 17.28
C VAL A 178 12.75 -16.00 18.48
N HIS A 179 11.45 -16.07 18.78
CA HIS A 179 10.86 -15.39 19.92
C HIS A 179 10.66 -16.37 21.08
N GLN A 180 10.93 -15.92 22.31
CA GLN A 180 10.57 -16.63 23.54
C GLN A 180 9.37 -15.98 24.20
N LYS A 181 8.61 -16.79 24.93
CA LYS A 181 7.51 -16.35 25.80
C LYS A 181 8.00 -16.12 27.22
N ASN A 182 7.57 -15.01 27.81
CA ASN A 182 7.53 -14.82 29.25
C ASN A 182 6.07 -14.93 29.72
N ALA A 183 5.79 -15.91 30.57
CA ALA A 183 4.44 -16.20 31.06
C ALA A 183 4.02 -15.32 32.25
N ALA A 184 4.96 -14.62 32.90
CA ALA A 184 4.70 -13.82 34.09
C ALA A 184 5.47 -12.51 34.02
N VAL A 185 4.90 -11.54 33.32
CA VAL A 185 5.50 -10.22 33.18
C VAL A 185 5.44 -9.46 34.51
N GLN A 186 6.61 -9.07 35.01
CA GLN A 186 6.74 -8.25 36.22
C GLN A 186 6.82 -6.77 35.87
N LEU A 187 6.03 -5.96 36.57
CA LEU A 187 6.01 -4.52 36.45
C LEU A 187 6.77 -3.85 37.58
N TRP A 188 7.56 -2.84 37.22
CA TRP A 188 8.06 -1.83 38.14
C TRP A 188 6.97 -0.82 38.50
N ALA A 189 6.21 -0.38 37.50
CA ALA A 189 5.13 0.59 37.62
C ALA A 189 4.26 0.58 36.36
N SER A 190 3.03 1.10 36.45
CA SER A 190 2.20 1.47 35.31
C SER A 190 1.42 2.75 35.57
N GLY A 191 1.01 3.45 34.51
CA GLY A 191 0.29 4.73 34.60
C GLY A 191 0.90 5.79 33.67
N ALA A 192 0.87 7.06 34.07
CA ALA A 192 1.39 8.16 33.27
C ALA A 192 2.20 9.16 34.11
N PHE A 193 3.05 9.97 33.46
CA PHE A 193 3.95 10.95 34.09
C PHE A 193 3.29 12.34 34.18
N HIS A 194 2.03 12.36 34.61
CA HIS A 194 1.28 13.56 34.99
C HIS A 194 0.34 13.23 36.16
N THR A 195 -0.29 14.25 36.72
CA THR A 195 -1.25 14.13 37.84
C THR A 195 -2.67 14.41 37.37
N ALA A 196 -3.69 13.95 38.12
CA ALA A 196 -5.12 14.09 37.77
C ALA A 196 -5.61 15.54 37.48
N GLY A 197 -4.79 16.57 37.76
CA GLY A 197 -5.03 17.97 37.38
C GLY A 197 -4.30 18.45 36.12
N GLY A 198 -3.71 17.55 35.31
CA GLY A 198 -2.97 17.87 34.10
C GLY A 198 -1.56 18.43 34.32
N ALA A 199 -1.05 18.43 35.56
CA ALA A 199 0.31 18.89 35.86
C ALA A 199 1.34 17.80 35.56
N ASN A 200 2.42 18.16 34.86
CA ASN A 200 3.56 17.27 34.56
C ASN A 200 4.19 16.72 35.84
N SER A 201 4.42 15.41 35.88
CA SER A 201 5.12 14.71 36.96
C SER A 201 6.43 14.13 36.43
N ALA A 202 7.47 14.09 37.26
CA ALA A 202 8.71 13.37 36.95
C ALA A 202 8.58 11.87 37.23
N THR A 203 7.68 11.50 38.16
CA THR A 203 7.42 10.13 38.57
C THR A 203 6.12 9.62 37.98
N ILE A 204 6.10 8.34 37.62
CA ILE A 204 4.90 7.69 37.12
C ILE A 204 3.79 7.67 38.20
N VAL A 205 2.58 8.00 37.76
CA VAL A 205 1.37 8.06 38.58
C VAL A 205 0.40 6.99 38.11
N ALA A 206 0.06 6.09 39.02
CA ALA A 206 -0.87 4.99 38.82
C ALA A 206 -2.26 5.44 38.33
N GLY A 207 -2.88 4.64 37.46
CA GLY A 207 -4.27 4.82 37.04
C GLY A 207 -4.54 6.07 36.19
N GLN A 208 -3.50 6.67 35.58
CA GLN A 208 -3.62 7.84 34.70
C GLN A 208 -3.35 7.48 33.22
N ALA A 209 -3.98 8.22 32.30
CA ALA A 209 -3.84 8.06 30.85
C ALA A 209 -2.96 9.17 30.26
N ALA A 210 -1.94 8.80 29.48
CA ALA A 210 -0.92 9.70 28.93
C ALA A 210 -1.50 10.93 28.20
N PHE A 211 -0.85 12.07 28.40
CA PHE A 211 -1.07 13.27 27.58
C PHE A 211 -0.15 13.31 26.36
N ALA A 212 -0.59 14.01 25.32
CA ALA A 212 0.18 14.34 24.13
C ALA A 212 1.36 15.31 24.39
N THR A 213 1.42 15.91 25.58
CA THR A 213 2.39 16.96 25.93
C THR A 213 3.22 16.59 27.15
N GLY A 214 4.23 17.41 27.46
CA GLY A 214 5.03 17.24 28.67
C GLY A 214 5.93 16.01 28.68
N THR A 215 6.12 15.40 29.85
CA THR A 215 6.95 14.20 30.03
C THR A 215 6.38 13.01 29.26
N ASP A 216 5.05 12.87 29.24
CA ASP A 216 4.35 11.81 28.51
C ASP A 216 4.58 11.92 27.01
N GLY A 217 4.33 13.10 26.42
CA GLY A 217 4.57 13.34 24.99
C GLY A 217 6.04 13.08 24.60
N LYS A 218 6.99 13.46 25.47
CA LYS A 218 8.42 13.15 25.26
C LYS A 218 8.69 11.65 25.24
N LEU A 219 8.10 10.88 26.16
CA LEU A 219 8.31 9.42 26.23
C LEU A 219 7.58 8.66 25.12
N VAL A 220 6.44 9.16 24.63
CA VAL A 220 5.78 8.70 23.40
C VAL A 220 6.54 9.15 22.13
N GLY A 221 7.60 9.95 22.27
CA GLY A 221 8.43 10.41 21.16
C GLY A 221 7.73 11.39 20.22
N PHE A 222 6.66 12.04 20.70
CA PHE A 222 5.76 12.89 19.90
C PHE A 222 5.27 12.21 18.62
N ASP A 223 4.99 10.91 18.70
CA ASP A 223 4.49 10.18 17.55
C ASP A 223 3.18 10.81 17.06
N PRO A 224 3.10 11.27 15.81
CA PRO A 224 1.95 12.05 15.34
C PRO A 224 0.65 11.23 15.37
N GLN A 225 0.72 9.92 15.15
CA GLN A 225 -0.47 9.08 15.15
C GLN A 225 -1.02 8.88 16.56
N ILE A 226 -0.17 8.53 17.53
CA ILE A 226 -0.59 8.37 18.93
C ILE A 226 -0.97 9.72 19.55
N THR A 227 -0.22 10.77 19.28
CA THR A 227 -0.49 12.14 19.78
C THR A 227 -1.87 12.61 19.32
N ASN A 228 -2.19 12.46 18.03
CA ASN A 228 -3.51 12.82 17.50
C ASN A 228 -4.64 11.99 18.12
N LEU A 229 -4.42 10.70 18.37
CA LEU A 229 -5.44 9.85 19.01
C LEU A 229 -5.69 10.27 20.47
N ILE A 230 -4.64 10.62 21.21
CA ILE A 230 -4.76 11.13 22.58
C ILE A 230 -5.52 12.45 22.62
N GLU A 231 -5.19 13.38 21.71
CA GLU A 231 -5.84 14.69 21.64
C GLU A 231 -7.28 14.62 21.16
N ALA A 232 -7.57 13.73 20.20
CA ALA A 232 -8.91 13.51 19.65
C ALA A 232 -9.72 12.47 20.42
N ASN A 233 -9.28 12.08 21.62
CA ASN A 233 -10.00 11.12 22.45
C ASN A 233 -11.43 11.62 22.72
N SER A 234 -12.43 10.75 22.53
CA SER A 234 -13.85 11.03 22.76
C SER A 234 -14.17 11.43 24.21
N GLY A 235 -13.37 10.97 25.18
CA GLY A 235 -13.45 11.41 26.58
C GLY A 235 -12.75 12.74 26.89
N GLY A 236 -12.04 13.32 25.92
CA GLY A 236 -11.13 14.46 26.08
C GLY A 236 -9.68 14.04 26.37
N PRO A 237 -8.70 14.95 26.20
CA PRO A 237 -7.29 14.64 26.44
C PRO A 237 -7.03 14.20 27.89
N GLY A 238 -6.32 13.07 28.07
CA GLY A 238 -6.00 12.50 29.38
C GLY A 238 -7.18 11.78 30.07
N ALA A 239 -8.32 11.62 29.39
CA ALA A 239 -9.42 10.81 29.90
C ALA A 239 -9.03 9.33 29.94
N THR A 240 -9.52 8.64 30.98
CA THR A 240 -9.29 7.19 31.18
C THR A 240 -10.30 6.32 30.43
N THR A 241 -11.24 6.94 29.71
CA THR A 241 -12.24 6.30 28.85
C THR A 241 -12.22 6.92 27.45
N GLY A 242 -12.72 6.18 26.46
CA GLY A 242 -12.76 6.58 25.05
C GLY A 242 -11.75 5.84 24.18
N ASP A 243 -11.59 6.31 22.94
CA ASP A 243 -10.91 5.57 21.88
C ASP A 243 -9.40 5.85 21.80
N GLY A 244 -8.94 6.92 22.45
CA GLY A 244 -7.57 7.43 22.41
C GLY A 244 -6.79 7.27 23.72
N VAL A 245 -7.13 6.25 24.52
CA VAL A 245 -6.56 6.06 25.86
C VAL A 245 -5.26 5.27 25.75
N PHE A 246 -4.15 5.86 26.18
CA PHE A 246 -2.85 5.19 26.29
C PHE A 246 -2.25 5.39 27.67
N SER A 247 -1.45 4.46 28.16
CA SER A 247 -0.66 4.61 29.38
C SER A 247 0.68 3.92 29.22
N PHE A 248 1.55 4.04 30.21
CA PHE A 248 2.86 3.38 30.22
C PHE A 248 2.84 2.16 31.13
N ALA A 249 3.52 1.10 30.70
CA ALA A 249 3.86 -0.03 31.53
C ALA A 249 5.38 -0.18 31.57
N VAL A 250 5.96 -0.14 32.77
CA VAL A 250 7.41 -0.30 32.97
C VAL A 250 7.68 -1.73 33.40
N LEU A 251 8.24 -2.52 32.49
CA LEU A 251 8.54 -3.94 32.67
C LEU A 251 9.91 -4.12 33.34
N LYS A 252 10.04 -5.10 34.23
CA LYS A 252 11.35 -5.52 34.76
C LYS A 252 12.07 -6.41 33.76
N THR A 253 13.31 -6.08 33.39
CA THR A 253 14.11 -6.93 32.49
C THR A 253 14.53 -8.24 33.14
N THR A 254 14.66 -8.29 34.47
CA THR A 254 15.06 -9.49 35.24
C THR A 254 14.07 -10.67 35.12
N GLY A 255 12.85 -10.43 34.65
CA GLY A 255 11.87 -11.48 34.38
C GLY A 255 12.04 -12.14 33.01
N PHE A 256 12.90 -11.61 32.14
CA PHE A 256 13.15 -12.11 30.79
C PHE A 256 14.47 -12.89 30.76
N THR A 257 14.46 -14.08 30.17
CA THR A 257 15.65 -14.93 30.05
C THR A 257 16.25 -14.73 28.67
N ASN A 258 17.54 -14.39 28.57
CA ASN A 258 18.26 -14.21 27.29
C ASN A 258 17.55 -13.25 26.30
N ILE A 259 17.00 -12.13 26.77
CA ILE A 259 16.42 -11.12 25.89
C ILE A 259 17.52 -10.38 25.10
N ASP A 260 17.31 -10.17 23.80
CA ASP A 260 18.18 -9.31 23.00
C ASP A 260 17.89 -7.81 23.28
N PRO A 261 18.82 -7.06 23.89
CA PRO A 261 18.63 -5.64 24.18
C PRO A 261 18.57 -4.76 22.92
N THR A 262 19.10 -5.23 21.78
CA THR A 262 19.08 -4.48 20.52
C THR A 262 17.72 -4.49 19.85
N GLN A 263 16.88 -5.49 20.14
CA GLN A 263 15.54 -5.70 19.56
C GLN A 263 14.41 -5.45 20.56
N VAL A 264 14.57 -4.47 21.47
CA VAL A 264 13.53 -4.12 22.46
C VAL A 264 12.21 -3.67 21.82
N LYS A 265 12.25 -3.17 20.58
CA LYS A 265 11.07 -2.75 19.82
C LYS A 265 10.15 -3.92 19.45
N ASP A 266 10.67 -5.14 19.38
CA ASP A 266 9.89 -6.32 19.02
C ASP A 266 9.22 -7.00 20.21
N VAL A 267 9.39 -6.48 21.43
CA VAL A 267 8.68 -6.94 22.61
C VAL A 267 7.18 -6.68 22.45
N SER A 268 6.38 -7.74 22.36
CA SER A 268 4.92 -7.66 22.28
C SER A 268 4.27 -8.16 23.57
N LEU A 269 3.29 -7.41 24.06
CA LEU A 269 2.52 -7.72 25.25
C LEU A 269 1.14 -8.25 24.88
N PHE A 270 0.76 -9.33 25.56
CA PHE A 270 -0.54 -9.97 25.48
C PHE A 270 -1.09 -10.16 26.90
N SER A 271 -2.34 -10.57 27.01
CA SER A 271 -3.00 -10.83 28.29
C SER A 271 -3.37 -12.30 28.39
N SER A 272 -3.19 -12.90 29.57
CA SER A 272 -3.66 -14.25 29.90
C SER A 272 -5.12 -14.30 30.37
N THR A 273 -5.81 -13.17 30.25
CA THR A 273 -7.23 -12.92 30.55
C THR A 273 -7.81 -11.94 29.51
N ALA A 274 -9.10 -11.62 29.56
CA ALA A 274 -9.66 -10.56 28.72
C ALA A 274 -8.93 -9.22 28.99
N ALA A 275 -8.42 -8.54 27.96
CA ALA A 275 -7.63 -7.31 28.11
C ALA A 275 -8.34 -6.23 28.95
N ALA A 276 -9.66 -6.09 28.77
CA ALA A 276 -10.51 -5.18 29.54
C ALA A 276 -10.48 -5.43 31.06
N SER A 277 -10.26 -6.68 31.50
CA SER A 277 -10.12 -7.00 32.93
C SER A 277 -8.84 -6.43 33.56
N LEU A 278 -7.85 -6.06 32.73
CA LEU A 278 -6.63 -5.38 33.14
C LEU A 278 -6.73 -3.86 32.96
N GLY A 279 -7.87 -3.35 32.45
CA GLY A 279 -8.03 -1.96 32.03
C GLY A 279 -7.36 -1.63 30.70
N LEU A 280 -6.97 -2.65 29.93
CA LEU A 280 -6.27 -2.50 28.66
C LEU A 280 -7.16 -2.78 27.45
N GLY A 281 -6.83 -2.14 26.34
CA GLY A 281 -7.41 -2.37 25.02
C GLY A 281 -6.41 -3.03 24.07
N THR A 282 -6.91 -3.59 22.98
CA THR A 282 -6.05 -4.03 21.87
C THR A 282 -5.66 -2.83 21.02
N VAL A 283 -4.41 -2.79 20.56
CA VAL A 283 -3.96 -1.77 19.61
C VAL A 283 -4.59 -2.03 18.25
N GLY A 284 -5.17 -1.00 17.64
CA GLY A 284 -5.81 -1.11 16.34
C GLY A 284 -4.82 -1.42 15.21
N GLU A 285 -5.28 -2.15 14.19
CA GLU A 285 -4.47 -2.52 13.01
C GLU A 285 -4.00 -1.32 12.19
N THR A 286 -4.60 -0.14 12.39
CA THR A 286 -4.14 1.12 11.78
C THR A 286 -2.86 1.65 12.42
N ILE A 287 -2.52 1.24 13.65
CA ILE A 287 -1.35 1.72 14.43
C ILE A 287 -0.16 0.79 14.31
N GLN A 288 -0.40 -0.52 14.18
CA GLN A 288 0.63 -1.54 13.96
C GLN A 288 -0.03 -2.86 13.54
N GLY A 289 0.74 -3.71 12.85
CA GLY A 289 0.32 -5.07 12.53
C GLY A 289 0.38 -6.03 13.73
N GLY A 290 -0.50 -7.04 13.68
CA GLY A 290 -0.59 -8.15 14.63
C GLY A 290 -1.91 -8.14 15.42
N SER A 291 -2.36 -9.32 15.84
CA SER A 291 -3.64 -9.48 16.56
C SER A 291 -3.43 -9.49 18.07
N ASN A 292 -4.38 -8.90 18.81
CA ASN A 292 -4.43 -8.91 20.28
C ASN A 292 -3.22 -8.29 21.00
N LEU A 293 -2.42 -7.46 20.32
CA LEU A 293 -1.32 -6.72 20.97
C LEU A 293 -1.88 -5.64 21.88
N LEU A 294 -1.27 -5.51 23.06
CA LEU A 294 -1.65 -4.51 24.06
C LEU A 294 -0.72 -3.29 24.05
N ASN A 295 0.51 -3.44 23.56
CA ASN A 295 1.51 -2.36 23.49
C ASN A 295 1.83 -1.95 22.05
N VAL A 296 2.19 -0.67 21.87
CA VAL A 296 2.70 -0.14 20.60
C VAL A 296 4.21 -0.40 20.50
N ARG A 297 4.59 -1.41 19.71
CA ARG A 297 5.96 -1.96 19.62
C ARG A 297 7.03 -0.93 19.26
N ARG A 298 6.75 -0.08 18.25
CA ARG A 298 7.68 0.96 17.78
C ARG A 298 8.06 2.00 18.84
N LEU A 299 7.28 2.11 19.91
CA LEU A 299 7.49 3.03 21.02
C LEU A 299 8.14 2.39 22.25
N ASN A 300 8.44 1.09 22.20
CA ASN A 300 9.16 0.45 23.29
C ASN A 300 10.57 1.06 23.43
N GLN A 301 10.96 1.34 24.67
CA GLN A 301 12.27 1.92 24.99
C GLN A 301 12.95 1.12 26.09
N LEU A 302 14.25 0.89 25.93
CA LEU A 302 15.10 0.33 26.97
C LEU A 302 15.68 1.47 27.82
N GLY A 303 15.74 1.29 29.14
CA GLY A 303 16.31 2.27 30.03
C GLY A 303 16.44 1.82 31.46
N THR A 304 16.63 2.79 32.36
CA THR A 304 16.70 2.56 33.80
C THR A 304 15.46 3.10 34.49
N PHE A 305 14.99 2.39 35.51
CA PHE A 305 13.88 2.82 36.35
C PHE A 305 14.32 2.91 37.81
N SER A 306 14.26 4.11 38.38
CA SER A 306 14.61 4.36 39.78
C SER A 306 13.77 5.50 40.33
N GLY A 307 13.31 5.36 41.57
CA GLY A 307 12.53 6.41 42.25
C GLY A 307 11.23 6.81 41.52
N GLY A 308 10.62 5.92 40.75
CA GLY A 308 9.42 6.22 39.97
C GLY A 308 9.68 6.91 38.62
N VAL A 309 10.94 7.19 38.29
CA VAL A 309 11.36 7.89 37.06
C VAL A 309 11.95 6.88 36.08
N PHE A 310 11.51 6.96 34.81
CA PHE A 310 12.14 6.23 33.71
C PHE A 310 13.11 7.15 32.97
N THR A 311 14.34 6.68 32.80
CA THR A 311 15.36 7.37 31.99
C THR A 311 15.77 6.47 30.83
N PRO A 312 15.47 6.84 29.56
CA PRO A 312 15.88 6.06 28.39
C PRO A 312 17.40 5.89 28.35
N ASN A 313 17.85 4.65 28.20
CA ASN A 313 19.25 4.30 28.04
C ASN A 313 19.35 3.01 27.20
N PRO A 314 19.66 3.09 25.90
CA PRO A 314 19.71 1.93 25.02
C PRO A 314 20.89 0.97 25.30
N LEU A 315 21.85 1.38 26.14
CA LEU A 315 23.06 0.60 26.46
C LEU A 315 23.03 0.04 27.89
N VAL A 316 21.88 0.10 28.57
CA VAL A 316 21.76 -0.47 29.91
C VAL A 316 21.92 -2.00 29.85
N ASP A 317 22.68 -2.53 30.79
CA ASP A 317 22.78 -3.98 30.98
C ASP A 317 21.43 -4.53 31.47
N VAL A 318 20.81 -5.40 30.68
CA VAL A 318 19.49 -6.00 30.97
C VAL A 318 19.48 -6.84 32.25
N THR A 319 20.64 -7.27 32.74
CA THR A 319 20.78 -8.01 34.00
C THR A 319 20.79 -7.10 35.24
N SER A 320 20.97 -5.78 35.06
CA SER A 320 20.94 -4.81 36.14
C SER A 320 19.58 -4.78 36.83
N GLY A 321 19.56 -4.72 38.17
CA GLY A 321 18.32 -4.63 38.95
C GLY A 321 17.51 -3.35 38.72
N THR A 322 18.08 -2.36 38.01
CA THR A 322 17.40 -1.11 37.64
C THR A 322 17.00 -1.05 36.17
N ALA A 323 17.38 -2.05 35.36
CA ALA A 323 17.02 -2.09 33.96
C ALA A 323 15.52 -2.35 33.78
N ALA A 324 14.93 -1.62 32.83
CA ALA A 324 13.52 -1.64 32.57
C ALA A 324 13.21 -1.39 31.10
N ILE A 325 12.10 -1.96 30.64
CA ILE A 325 11.54 -1.68 29.32
C ILE A 325 10.27 -0.87 29.53
N LEU A 326 10.25 0.36 29.01
CA LEU A 326 9.05 1.17 28.95
C LEU A 326 8.25 0.76 27.72
N THR A 327 6.98 0.42 27.90
CA THR A 327 6.04 0.17 26.80
C THR A 327 4.86 1.12 26.90
N VAL A 328 4.37 1.56 25.74
CA VAL A 328 3.13 2.33 25.64
C VAL A 328 2.01 1.35 25.38
N VAL A 329 1.07 1.23 26.30
CA VAL A 329 -0.07 0.30 26.25
C VAL A 329 -1.37 1.03 25.96
N SER A 330 -2.27 0.39 25.22
CA SER A 330 -3.62 0.90 24.98
C SER A 330 -4.50 0.66 26.20
N GLY A 331 -5.16 1.70 26.71
CA GLY A 331 -5.91 1.70 27.97
C GLY A 331 -5.07 2.11 29.18
N VAL A 332 -5.65 1.97 30.37
CA VAL A 332 -5.04 2.30 31.67
C VAL A 332 -4.98 1.04 32.52
N MET A 333 -3.76 0.58 32.81
CA MET A 333 -3.61 -0.62 33.64
C MET A 333 -4.14 -0.44 35.06
N ILE A 334 -4.87 -1.45 35.53
CA ILE A 334 -5.36 -1.55 36.91
C ILE A 334 -4.24 -1.99 37.87
N THR A 335 -3.36 -2.88 37.41
CA THR A 335 -2.24 -3.39 38.23
C THR A 335 -1.03 -2.48 38.11
N ASN A 336 -0.74 -1.73 39.18
CA ASN A 336 0.34 -0.74 39.16
C ASN A 336 1.75 -1.32 39.34
N VAL A 337 1.94 -2.32 40.21
CA VAL A 337 3.27 -2.90 40.51
C VAL A 337 3.10 -4.40 40.76
N GLY A 338 4.09 -5.21 40.37
CA GLY A 338 4.11 -6.66 40.63
C GLY A 338 3.84 -7.49 39.38
N ILE A 339 3.39 -8.73 39.56
CA ILE A 339 3.06 -9.60 38.42
C ILE A 339 1.72 -9.15 37.85
N ALA A 340 1.73 -8.67 36.61
CA ALA A 340 0.51 -8.50 35.85
C ALA A 340 0.19 -9.83 35.16
N ASN A 341 -1.09 -10.13 34.96
CA ASN A 341 -1.55 -11.25 34.13
C ASN A 341 -1.30 -10.98 32.63
N LEU A 342 -0.12 -10.47 32.33
CA LEU A 342 0.42 -10.17 31.03
C LEU A 342 1.44 -11.24 30.68
N THR A 343 1.42 -11.62 29.41
CA THR A 343 2.47 -12.42 28.79
C THR A 343 3.22 -11.55 27.80
N ALA A 344 4.49 -11.84 27.59
CA ALA A 344 5.32 -11.12 26.62
C ALA A 344 5.95 -12.10 25.64
N SER A 345 6.06 -11.68 24.38
CA SER A 345 6.91 -12.32 23.38
C SER A 345 8.06 -11.37 23.05
N TYR A 346 9.28 -11.89 22.96
CA TYR A 346 10.49 -11.11 22.75
C TYR A 346 11.55 -11.94 22.01
N VAL A 347 12.45 -11.26 21.32
CA VAL A 347 13.57 -11.89 20.61
C VAL A 347 14.62 -12.39 21.61
N ILE A 348 15.11 -13.61 21.37
CA ILE A 348 16.17 -14.23 22.15
C ILE A 348 17.53 -13.74 21.64
N SER A 349 18.48 -13.48 22.52
CA SER A 349 19.87 -13.23 22.15
C SER A 349 20.63 -14.54 21.91
N ASP A 350 21.72 -14.49 21.14
CA ASP A 350 22.63 -15.63 21.02
C ASP A 350 23.06 -16.14 22.41
N ALA A 351 23.03 -17.45 22.59
CA ALA A 351 23.47 -18.09 23.81
C ALA A 351 24.94 -18.49 23.66
N PHE A 352 25.81 -17.92 24.50
CA PHE A 352 27.19 -18.33 24.64
C PHE A 352 27.36 -19.07 25.96
N SER A 353 27.69 -20.36 25.90
CA SER A 353 28.05 -21.16 27.07
C SER A 353 29.48 -21.66 26.91
N ALA A 354 30.36 -21.23 27.81
CA ALA A 354 31.71 -21.76 27.93
C ALA A 354 31.77 -22.64 29.18
N ASP A 355 32.05 -23.93 29.00
CA ASP A 355 32.27 -24.83 30.11
C ASP A 355 33.64 -24.53 30.74
N SER A 356 33.63 -24.15 32.02
CA SER A 356 34.83 -23.87 32.80
C SER A 356 35.69 -25.11 33.08
N THR A 357 35.19 -26.31 32.78
CA THR A 357 35.82 -27.59 33.12
C THR A 357 36.55 -28.20 31.93
N ASP A 358 35.94 -28.16 30.74
CA ASP A 358 36.46 -28.83 29.53
C ASP A 358 36.95 -27.87 28.44
N ALA A 359 37.00 -26.55 28.71
CA ALA A 359 37.37 -25.51 27.72
C ALA A 359 36.55 -25.58 26.41
N SER A 360 35.37 -26.20 26.47
CA SER A 360 34.42 -26.29 25.37
C SER A 360 33.54 -25.05 25.36
N ALA A 361 33.37 -24.44 24.19
CA ALA A 361 32.45 -23.32 23.99
C ALA A 361 31.35 -23.75 23.02
N LEU A 362 30.10 -23.65 23.47
CA LEU A 362 28.92 -23.81 22.63
C LEU A 362 28.32 -22.43 22.37
N THR A 363 28.35 -22.00 21.12
CA THR A 363 27.60 -20.85 20.64
C THR A 363 26.37 -21.38 19.92
N VAL A 364 25.18 -21.01 20.38
CA VAL A 364 23.92 -21.37 19.72
C VAL A 364 23.40 -20.13 19.01
N PRO A 365 23.51 -20.04 17.67
CA PRO A 365 23.04 -18.88 16.93
C PRO A 365 21.51 -18.87 16.90
N VAL A 366 20.91 -17.72 17.24
CA VAL A 366 19.45 -17.57 17.32
C VAL A 366 18.75 -17.70 15.96
N PHE A 367 19.45 -17.38 14.86
CA PHE A 367 18.87 -17.40 13.52
C PHE A 367 18.58 -18.83 13.00
N GLU A 368 19.28 -19.83 13.52
CA GLU A 368 19.22 -21.21 13.03
C GLU A 368 18.65 -22.19 14.08
N SER A 369 18.20 -21.69 15.24
CA SER A 369 17.82 -22.51 16.40
C SER A 369 16.51 -22.06 17.05
N ASP A 370 15.52 -22.97 17.14
CA ASP A 370 14.33 -22.83 17.97
C ASP A 370 14.59 -23.25 19.41
N PHE A 371 14.33 -22.35 20.36
CA PHE A 371 14.50 -22.60 21.78
C PHE A 371 13.16 -23.04 22.38
N GLY A 372 12.71 -24.22 21.98
CA GLY A 372 11.49 -24.84 22.49
C GLY A 372 11.50 -24.95 24.02
N LEU A 373 10.32 -24.85 24.63
CA LEU A 373 10.14 -24.97 26.09
C LEU A 373 10.51 -26.39 26.56
N GLY A 374 11.75 -26.57 27.03
CA GLY A 374 12.18 -27.73 27.82
C GLY A 374 13.01 -28.82 27.12
N ASN A 375 13.27 -28.73 25.81
CA ASN A 375 14.05 -29.75 25.07
C ASN A 375 15.42 -29.26 24.53
N GLY A 376 15.87 -28.08 24.96
CA GLY A 376 17.08 -27.45 24.42
C GLY A 376 16.89 -26.94 22.98
N PRO A 377 17.87 -26.17 22.46
CA PRO A 377 17.78 -25.59 21.13
C PRO A 377 17.66 -26.67 20.04
N GLN A 378 16.63 -26.57 19.20
CA GLN A 378 16.43 -27.42 18.02
C GLN A 378 16.84 -26.63 16.77
N PRO A 379 17.58 -27.21 15.82
CA PRO A 379 17.94 -26.51 14.59
C PRO A 379 16.72 -26.42 13.65
N ILE A 380 15.91 -25.36 13.80
CA ILE A 380 14.76 -25.07 12.94
C ILE A 380 15.06 -23.75 12.24
N ILE A 381 15.26 -23.83 10.93
CA ILE A 381 15.58 -22.66 10.11
C ILE A 381 14.27 -22.01 9.65
N PRO A 382 14.09 -20.68 9.83
CA PRO A 382 12.94 -19.97 9.29
C PRO A 382 12.87 -20.05 7.76
N GLU A 383 11.66 -20.25 7.22
CA GLU A 383 11.45 -20.42 5.78
C GLU A 383 10.63 -19.26 5.19
N ILE A 384 10.86 -18.97 3.90
CA ILE A 384 10.04 -18.09 3.08
C ILE A 384 9.51 -18.94 1.92
N ASP A 385 8.20 -18.92 1.74
CA ASP A 385 7.50 -19.64 0.66
C ASP A 385 6.98 -18.65 -0.40
N ILE A 386 6.75 -19.15 -1.62
CA ILE A 386 6.22 -18.38 -2.75
C ILE A 386 4.84 -18.93 -3.10
N LYS A 387 3.82 -18.10 -2.91
CA LYS A 387 2.45 -18.41 -3.29
C LYS A 387 2.09 -17.74 -4.61
N ILE A 388 1.45 -18.49 -5.50
CA ILE A 388 0.87 -17.96 -6.74
C ILE A 388 -0.64 -17.82 -6.53
N GLU A 389 -1.15 -16.59 -6.63
CA GLU A 389 -2.58 -16.31 -6.56
C GLU A 389 -3.11 -15.80 -7.91
N SER A 390 -4.42 -15.94 -8.16
CA SER A 390 -5.04 -15.56 -9.42
C SER A 390 -6.32 -14.76 -9.26
N ILE A 391 -6.55 -13.82 -10.17
CA ILE A 391 -7.77 -12.99 -10.27
C ILE A 391 -8.35 -13.13 -11.67
N ALA A 392 -9.63 -13.45 -11.78
CA ALA A 392 -10.32 -13.49 -13.06
C ALA A 392 -10.73 -12.08 -13.52
N VAL A 393 -10.45 -11.77 -14.79
CA VAL A 393 -10.83 -10.52 -15.46
C VAL A 393 -11.56 -10.85 -16.75
N THR A 394 -12.64 -10.13 -17.04
CA THR A 394 -13.46 -10.29 -18.24
C THR A 394 -13.57 -8.96 -18.97
N ALA A 395 -13.39 -8.97 -20.29
CA ALA A 395 -13.53 -7.81 -21.14
C ALA A 395 -15.00 -7.39 -21.29
N THR A 396 -15.24 -6.09 -21.28
CA THR A 396 -16.54 -5.45 -21.56
C THR A 396 -16.51 -4.84 -22.97
N THR A 397 -17.66 -4.76 -23.63
CA THR A 397 -17.76 -4.24 -25.00
C THR A 397 -18.36 -2.84 -25.02
N ARG A 398 -17.79 -1.93 -25.82
CA ARG A 398 -18.32 -0.58 -26.11
C ARG A 398 -18.62 -0.47 -27.62
N LYS A 399 -19.78 0.09 -27.98
CA LYS A 399 -20.18 0.27 -29.40
C LYS A 399 -20.89 1.60 -29.59
N LEU A 400 -20.48 2.34 -30.62
CA LEU A 400 -21.16 3.56 -31.08
C LEU A 400 -21.55 3.40 -32.56
N ARG A 401 -22.58 4.13 -32.99
CA ARG A 401 -23.09 4.08 -34.36
C ARG A 401 -23.43 5.48 -34.86
N ALA A 402 -22.79 5.90 -35.95
CA ALA A 402 -23.22 7.05 -36.74
C ALA A 402 -24.12 6.60 -37.90
N ARG A 403 -25.02 7.49 -38.33
CA ARG A 403 -25.84 7.33 -39.54
C ARG A 403 -25.85 8.68 -40.26
N TRP A 404 -25.60 8.66 -41.57
CA TRP A 404 -25.75 9.82 -42.44
C TRP A 404 -26.52 9.42 -43.70
N SER A 405 -27.19 10.37 -44.33
CA SER A 405 -27.85 10.13 -45.61
C SER A 405 -26.91 10.47 -46.77
N PRO A 406 -27.03 9.80 -47.93
CA PRO A 406 -26.25 10.12 -49.12
C PRO A 406 -26.41 11.58 -49.58
N GLU A 407 -27.60 12.15 -49.39
CA GLU A 407 -27.90 13.55 -49.72
C GLU A 407 -27.10 14.51 -48.83
N LEU A 408 -27.00 14.23 -47.52
CA LEU A 408 -26.20 15.02 -46.60
C LEU A 408 -24.71 14.96 -46.96
N ALA A 409 -24.18 13.79 -47.34
CA ALA A 409 -22.79 13.66 -47.75
C ALA A 409 -22.48 14.43 -49.04
N GLN A 410 -23.42 14.42 -50.00
CA GLN A 410 -23.29 15.19 -51.23
C GLN A 410 -23.35 16.70 -50.96
N ASP A 411 -24.27 17.15 -50.11
CA ASP A 411 -24.44 18.55 -49.74
C ASP A 411 -23.20 19.08 -48.97
N LEU A 412 -22.70 18.31 -48.01
CA LEU A 412 -21.52 18.66 -47.21
C LEU A 412 -20.25 18.76 -48.09
N ASN A 413 -20.09 17.85 -49.05
CA ASN A 413 -18.96 17.90 -49.95
C ASN A 413 -19.08 19.07 -50.94
N ALA A 414 -20.29 19.33 -51.46
CA ALA A 414 -20.53 20.40 -52.43
C ALA A 414 -20.33 21.81 -51.83
N TYR A 415 -20.79 22.06 -50.60
CA TYR A 415 -20.71 23.39 -49.98
C TYR A 415 -19.51 23.57 -49.03
N HIS A 416 -19.10 22.52 -48.32
CA HIS A 416 -18.04 22.61 -47.31
C HIS A 416 -16.74 21.91 -47.71
N SER A 417 -16.69 21.20 -48.86
CA SER A 417 -15.54 20.37 -49.26
C SER A 417 -15.14 19.37 -48.15
N MET A 418 -16.12 18.94 -47.35
CA MET A 418 -15.93 17.99 -46.25
C MET A 418 -16.51 16.63 -46.63
N ASP A 419 -15.78 15.57 -46.28
CA ASP A 419 -16.25 14.20 -46.43
C ASP A 419 -16.94 13.74 -45.14
N ALA A 420 -18.26 13.61 -45.20
CA ALA A 420 -19.09 13.21 -44.07
C ALA A 420 -18.68 11.85 -43.48
N GLU A 421 -18.16 10.92 -44.28
CA GLU A 421 -17.74 9.60 -43.81
C GLU A 421 -16.49 9.69 -42.92
N VAL A 422 -15.50 10.47 -43.36
CA VAL A 422 -14.24 10.67 -42.65
C VAL A 422 -14.45 11.45 -41.35
N GLU A 423 -15.24 12.53 -41.39
CA GLU A 423 -15.51 13.39 -40.24
C GLU A 423 -16.29 12.64 -39.15
N LEU A 424 -17.35 11.90 -39.50
CA LEU A 424 -18.12 11.13 -38.53
C LEU A 424 -17.30 9.98 -37.93
N THR A 425 -16.47 9.33 -38.74
CA THR A 425 -15.53 8.31 -38.26
C THR A 425 -14.52 8.90 -37.27
N GLN A 426 -14.02 10.10 -37.55
CA GLN A 426 -13.11 10.82 -36.66
C GLN A 426 -13.78 11.14 -35.32
N ILE A 427 -14.98 11.74 -35.35
CA ILE A 427 -15.73 12.07 -34.12
C ILE A 427 -16.02 10.81 -33.31
N LEU A 428 -16.45 9.72 -33.95
CA LEU A 428 -16.67 8.44 -33.25
C LEU A 428 -15.42 7.92 -32.57
N SER A 429 -14.26 8.04 -33.22
CA SER A 429 -12.97 7.64 -32.64
C SER A 429 -12.64 8.49 -31.41
N GLU A 430 -12.81 9.80 -31.51
CA GLU A 430 -12.52 10.73 -30.42
C GLU A 430 -13.43 10.51 -29.21
N GLN A 431 -14.72 10.27 -29.42
CA GLN A 431 -15.66 9.99 -28.33
C GLN A 431 -15.36 8.66 -27.62
N ILE A 432 -15.02 7.61 -28.36
CA ILE A 432 -14.63 6.32 -27.75
C ILE A 432 -13.35 6.49 -26.92
N ALA A 433 -12.36 7.23 -27.44
CA ALA A 433 -11.12 7.48 -26.71
C ALA A 433 -11.39 8.25 -25.40
N LEU A 434 -12.16 9.34 -25.47
CA LEU A 434 -12.55 10.13 -24.30
C LEU A 434 -13.30 9.32 -23.24
N GLU A 435 -14.23 8.46 -23.68
CA GLU A 435 -15.02 7.65 -22.76
C GLU A 435 -14.14 6.62 -22.04
N ILE A 436 -13.22 5.96 -22.76
CA ILE A 436 -12.27 5.02 -22.17
C ILE A 436 -11.31 5.73 -21.21
N ASP A 437 -10.76 6.88 -21.60
CA ASP A 437 -9.83 7.62 -20.74
C ASP A 437 -10.51 8.10 -19.46
N ARG A 438 -11.74 8.60 -19.54
CA ARG A 438 -12.52 9.01 -18.35
C ARG A 438 -12.88 7.84 -17.45
N GLU A 439 -13.21 6.68 -18.01
CA GLU A 439 -13.42 5.47 -17.22
C GLU A 439 -12.15 5.11 -16.43
N ILE A 440 -10.99 5.09 -17.10
CA ILE A 440 -9.72 4.75 -16.47
C ILE A 440 -9.34 5.77 -15.38
N LEU A 441 -9.49 7.07 -15.64
CA LEU A 441 -9.22 8.11 -14.65
C LEU A 441 -10.18 8.03 -13.45
N ASN A 442 -11.46 7.76 -13.69
CA ASN A 442 -12.43 7.56 -12.62
C ASN A 442 -12.13 6.30 -11.80
N ASP A 443 -11.74 5.21 -12.44
CA ASP A 443 -11.32 3.99 -11.74
C ASP A 443 -10.07 4.23 -10.90
N LEU A 444 -9.09 4.98 -11.42
CA LEU A 444 -7.92 5.40 -10.66
C LEU A 444 -8.31 6.25 -9.44
N LEU A 445 -9.28 7.15 -9.58
CA LEU A 445 -9.75 8.00 -8.49
C LEU A 445 -10.48 7.19 -7.40
N VAL A 446 -11.40 6.30 -7.79
CA VAL A 446 -12.20 5.50 -6.84
C VAL A 446 -11.36 4.42 -6.16
N GLN A 447 -10.36 3.88 -6.84
CA GLN A 447 -9.47 2.83 -6.30
C GLN A 447 -8.21 3.39 -5.62
N ALA A 448 -8.04 4.71 -5.53
CA ALA A 448 -6.93 5.36 -4.85
C ALA A 448 -7.00 5.21 -3.31
N ASN A 449 -6.86 3.98 -2.80
CA ASN A 449 -6.80 3.68 -1.36
C ASN A 449 -5.39 3.84 -0.76
N GLY A 450 -4.45 4.39 -1.54
CA GLY A 450 -3.04 4.57 -1.16
C GLY A 450 -2.88 5.50 0.03
N ALA A 451 -3.29 6.75 -0.07
CA ALA A 451 -3.32 7.68 1.06
C ALA A 451 -4.18 8.89 0.71
N ASN A 452 -5.09 9.27 1.60
CA ASN A 452 -5.91 10.46 1.43
C ASN A 452 -5.45 11.51 2.43
N TYR A 453 -4.69 12.49 1.94
CA TYR A 453 -4.30 13.65 2.73
C TYR A 453 -5.03 14.92 2.28
N TYR A 454 -5.29 15.78 3.26
CA TYR A 454 -6.02 17.03 3.07
C TYR A 454 -5.09 18.22 3.16
N TRP A 455 -5.30 19.18 2.26
CA TRP A 455 -4.60 20.46 2.23
C TRP A 455 -5.59 21.59 1.91
N SER A 456 -5.32 22.79 2.45
CA SER A 456 -6.17 23.96 2.27
C SER A 456 -5.52 24.96 1.32
N ARG A 457 -6.28 25.41 0.30
CA ARG A 457 -5.85 26.47 -0.61
C ARG A 457 -5.70 27.84 0.07
N ALA A 458 -6.47 28.09 1.13
CA ALA A 458 -6.47 29.38 1.82
C ALA A 458 -5.21 29.50 2.70
N PRO A 459 -4.31 30.47 2.46
CA PRO A 459 -3.11 30.66 3.27
C PRO A 459 -3.43 30.86 4.75
N GLY A 460 -2.69 30.16 5.61
CA GLY A 460 -2.85 30.24 7.06
C GLY A 460 -4.01 29.43 7.65
N ARG A 461 -4.83 28.78 6.82
CA ARG A 461 -5.85 27.83 7.29
C ARG A 461 -5.27 26.43 7.34
N PHE A 462 -4.79 26.02 8.52
CA PHE A 462 -4.26 24.69 8.73
C PHE A 462 -5.38 23.67 8.91
N VAL A 463 -5.25 22.55 8.22
CA VAL A 463 -6.12 21.38 8.36
C VAL A 463 -5.29 20.20 8.84
N ASN A 464 -5.91 19.31 9.60
CA ASN A 464 -5.29 18.04 9.93
C ASN A 464 -5.09 17.23 8.64
N LYS A 465 -3.85 16.83 8.37
CA LYS A 465 -3.46 16.12 7.13
C LYS A 465 -4.28 14.84 6.90
N VAL A 466 -4.81 14.19 7.94
CA VAL A 466 -5.51 12.89 7.83
C VAL A 466 -7.03 13.02 7.89
N THR A 467 -7.55 13.95 8.71
CA THR A 467 -9.00 14.07 8.91
C THR A 467 -9.64 15.22 8.14
N GLY A 468 -8.83 16.18 7.64
CA GLY A 468 -9.32 17.38 6.98
C GLY A 468 -10.01 18.38 7.92
N ALA A 469 -10.08 18.08 9.22
CA ALA A 469 -10.62 18.98 10.22
C ALA A 469 -9.73 20.21 10.36
N GLU A 470 -10.35 21.38 10.48
CA GLU A 470 -9.63 22.63 10.69
C GLU A 470 -8.98 22.64 12.07
N VAL A 471 -7.70 23.03 12.12
CA VAL A 471 -6.99 23.23 13.37
C VAL A 471 -7.35 24.62 13.89
N LEU A 472 -8.34 24.68 14.78
CA LEU A 472 -8.85 25.93 15.33
C LEU A 472 -7.83 26.57 16.29
N GLN A 473 -7.70 27.90 16.18
CA GLN A 473 -6.92 28.70 17.10
C GLN A 473 -7.75 29.00 18.35
N GLY A 474 -7.16 28.86 19.53
CA GLY A 474 -7.81 29.16 20.80
C GLY A 474 -6.86 29.90 21.75
N THR A 475 -7.41 30.59 22.76
CA THR A 475 -6.66 31.42 23.72
C THR A 475 -5.56 30.66 24.46
N ASN A 476 -5.68 29.33 24.59
CA ASN A 476 -4.75 28.48 25.34
C ASN A 476 -3.87 27.59 24.44
N ALA A 477 -4.02 27.67 23.11
CA ALA A 477 -3.22 26.95 22.14
C ALA A 477 -3.04 27.85 20.91
N PRO A 478 -1.89 28.55 20.77
CA PRO A 478 -1.70 29.56 19.72
C PRO A 478 -1.82 29.00 18.29
N GLY A 479 -1.86 27.67 18.13
CA GLY A 479 -2.03 26.98 16.86
C GLY A 479 -0.83 27.19 15.93
N PRO A 480 -0.76 26.45 14.81
CA PRO A 480 0.23 26.72 13.79
C PRO A 480 -0.03 28.09 13.15
N GLN A 481 1.03 28.91 13.05
CA GLN A 481 0.97 30.24 12.44
C GLN A 481 1.78 30.23 11.14
N PHE A 482 1.19 30.78 10.07
CA PHE A 482 1.88 30.98 8.80
C PHE A 482 2.23 32.46 8.66
N THR A 483 3.52 32.78 8.63
CA THR A 483 4.05 34.15 8.49
C THR A 483 4.70 34.39 7.12
N GLY A 484 4.56 33.43 6.20
CA GLY A 484 5.18 33.47 4.87
C GLY A 484 4.30 34.08 3.77
N THR A 485 4.79 34.01 2.54
CA THR A 485 4.08 34.46 1.33
C THR A 485 3.14 33.38 0.79
N VAL A 486 2.16 33.77 -0.06
CA VAL A 486 1.26 32.79 -0.73
C VAL A 486 2.04 31.73 -1.53
N ARG A 487 3.23 32.08 -2.03
CA ARG A 487 4.09 31.15 -2.76
C ARG A 487 4.65 30.05 -1.86
N GLU A 488 5.15 30.41 -0.69
CA GLU A 488 5.62 29.45 0.33
C GLU A 488 4.45 28.61 0.84
N TRP A 489 3.23 29.16 0.89
CA TRP A 489 2.03 28.37 1.18
C TRP A 489 1.80 27.27 0.13
N TYR A 490 1.97 27.56 -1.16
CA TYR A 490 1.85 26.54 -2.21
C TYR A 490 2.96 25.48 -2.15
N GLU A 491 4.12 25.79 -1.57
CA GLU A 491 5.16 24.77 -1.33
C GLU A 491 4.74 23.76 -0.25
N THR A 492 3.88 24.14 0.70
CA THR A 492 3.31 23.18 1.67
C THR A 492 2.41 22.14 1.01
N LEU A 493 1.77 22.46 -0.13
CA LEU A 493 1.06 21.45 -0.92
C LEU A 493 2.05 20.39 -1.45
N ILE A 494 3.22 20.81 -1.91
CA ILE A 494 4.25 19.90 -2.43
C ILE A 494 4.76 18.99 -1.32
N GLU A 495 4.96 19.52 -0.11
CA GLU A 495 5.27 18.70 1.07
C GLU A 495 4.20 17.61 1.28
N THR A 496 2.91 17.97 1.27
CA THR A 496 1.84 16.98 1.42
C THR A 496 1.81 15.94 0.29
N ILE A 497 2.12 16.31 -0.95
CA ILE A 497 2.23 15.38 -2.08
C ILE A 497 3.41 14.41 -1.86
N ILE A 498 4.55 14.91 -1.36
CA ILE A 498 5.71 14.06 -1.04
C ILE A 498 5.37 13.10 0.09
N ASP A 499 4.63 13.53 1.11
CA ASP A 499 4.17 12.67 2.20
C ASP A 499 3.28 11.54 1.67
N VAL A 500 2.31 11.84 0.79
CA VAL A 500 1.49 10.83 0.09
C VAL A 500 2.38 9.87 -0.70
N ALA A 501 3.37 10.39 -1.43
CA ALA A 501 4.28 9.57 -2.23
C ALA A 501 5.15 8.63 -1.37
N ASN A 502 5.51 9.04 -0.16
CA ASN A 502 6.24 8.23 0.81
C ASN A 502 5.33 7.19 1.49
N GLU A 503 4.07 7.53 1.76
CA GLU A 503 3.06 6.59 2.25
C GLU A 503 2.77 5.49 1.23
N ILE A 504 2.63 5.84 -0.06
CA ILE A 504 2.51 4.87 -1.16
C ILE A 504 3.76 3.97 -1.22
N HIS A 505 4.95 4.53 -1.03
CA HIS A 505 6.17 3.73 -0.99
C HIS A 505 6.14 2.71 0.17
N ARG A 506 5.74 3.14 1.37
CA ARG A 506 5.59 2.25 2.53
C ARG A 506 4.57 1.13 2.29
N LYS A 507 3.45 1.46 1.65
CA LYS A 507 2.37 0.49 1.36
C LYS A 507 2.71 -0.51 0.25
N THR A 508 3.36 -0.04 -0.81
CA THR A 508 3.58 -0.84 -2.03
C THR A 508 4.94 -1.53 -2.05
N LEU A 509 5.94 -0.97 -1.36
CA LEU A 509 7.32 -1.46 -1.29
C LEU A 509 8.00 -1.66 -2.66
N ARG A 510 7.49 -0.99 -3.71
CA ARG A 510 7.98 -1.11 -5.10
C ARG A 510 8.53 0.19 -5.66
N GLY A 511 8.47 1.26 -4.87
CA GLY A 511 8.92 2.60 -5.24
C GLY A 511 7.95 3.67 -4.77
N SER A 512 8.42 4.91 -4.75
CA SER A 512 7.55 6.05 -4.49
C SER A 512 6.75 6.43 -5.75
N ALA A 513 5.66 7.16 -5.56
CA ALA A 513 4.85 7.67 -6.67
C ALA A 513 5.72 8.46 -7.68
N ASN A 514 5.39 8.30 -8.96
CA ASN A 514 6.16 8.82 -10.10
C ASN A 514 5.33 9.75 -11.02
N PHE A 515 4.01 9.75 -10.90
CA PHE A 515 3.12 10.66 -11.62
C PHE A 515 2.01 11.19 -10.71
N ILE A 516 1.43 12.31 -11.10
CA ILE A 516 0.22 12.88 -10.49
C ILE A 516 -0.75 13.30 -11.60
N VAL A 517 -2.05 13.07 -11.37
CA VAL A 517 -3.12 13.58 -12.22
C VAL A 517 -3.89 14.63 -11.43
N VAL A 518 -4.08 15.82 -11.98
CA VAL A 518 -4.67 16.96 -11.27
C VAL A 518 -5.74 17.66 -12.11
N SER A 519 -6.70 18.29 -11.42
CA SER A 519 -7.67 19.18 -12.04
C SER A 519 -7.03 20.50 -12.48
N PRO A 520 -7.68 21.30 -13.34
CA PRO A 520 -7.14 22.56 -13.82
C PRO A 520 -6.84 23.58 -12.71
N ASP A 521 -7.64 23.57 -11.64
CA ASP A 521 -7.49 24.50 -10.51
C ASP A 521 -6.24 24.21 -9.69
N VAL A 522 -5.89 22.93 -9.52
CA VAL A 522 -4.68 22.47 -8.82
C VAL A 522 -3.47 22.62 -9.73
N ALA A 523 -3.61 22.35 -11.03
CA ALA A 523 -2.56 22.61 -12.02
C ALA A 523 -2.09 24.08 -11.96
N THR A 524 -3.03 25.03 -11.86
CA THR A 524 -2.71 26.46 -11.73
C THR A 524 -1.87 26.76 -10.47
N VAL A 525 -2.12 26.07 -9.36
CA VAL A 525 -1.32 26.21 -8.12
C VAL A 525 0.08 25.66 -8.31
N LEU A 526 0.21 24.51 -8.97
CA LEU A 526 1.52 23.89 -9.24
C LEU A 526 2.35 24.73 -10.22
N GLU A 527 1.74 25.26 -11.28
CA GLU A 527 2.39 26.15 -12.25
C GLU A 527 2.90 27.45 -11.62
N ALA A 528 2.24 27.93 -10.56
CA ALA A 528 2.68 29.09 -9.79
C ALA A 528 3.83 28.78 -8.79
N SER A 529 4.15 27.50 -8.56
CA SER A 529 5.22 27.09 -7.63
C SER A 529 6.61 27.22 -8.25
N VAL A 530 7.67 27.31 -7.43
CA VAL A 530 9.07 27.34 -7.92
C VAL A 530 9.51 25.99 -8.49
N LEU A 531 8.98 24.89 -7.95
CA LEU A 531 9.50 23.54 -8.21
C LEU A 531 8.92 22.92 -9.49
N TYR A 532 7.92 23.55 -10.09
CA TYR A 532 7.33 23.11 -11.35
C TYR A 532 8.24 23.48 -12.53
N LYS A 533 8.44 22.52 -13.43
CA LYS A 533 9.13 22.71 -14.70
C LYS A 533 8.20 22.29 -15.85
N PRO A 534 7.86 23.19 -16.78
CA PRO A 534 7.05 22.82 -17.93
C PRO A 534 7.81 21.85 -18.83
N SER A 535 7.10 20.87 -19.39
CA SER A 535 7.64 19.98 -20.42
C SER A 535 7.08 20.39 -21.77
N TYR A 536 7.96 20.73 -22.71
CA TYR A 536 7.57 21.01 -24.09
C TYR A 536 7.97 19.85 -24.98
N SER A 537 7.03 19.28 -25.73
CA SER A 537 7.33 18.35 -26.81
C SER A 537 7.59 19.14 -28.10
N LEU A 538 8.77 18.93 -28.68
CA LEU A 538 9.15 19.45 -29.99
C LEU A 538 8.95 18.31 -31.00
N ASP A 539 8.22 18.57 -32.07
CA ASP A 539 8.08 17.62 -33.18
C ASP A 539 9.42 17.46 -33.92
N GLY A 540 9.58 16.43 -34.74
CA GLY A 540 10.78 16.11 -35.53
C GLY A 540 11.23 17.22 -36.51
N GLN A 541 10.45 18.30 -36.63
CA GLN A 541 10.75 19.50 -37.41
C GLN A 541 11.14 20.71 -36.54
N GLY A 542 11.34 20.51 -35.23
CA GLY A 542 11.75 21.58 -34.30
C GLY A 542 10.65 22.59 -33.96
N GLN A 543 9.41 22.31 -34.37
CA GLN A 543 8.24 23.10 -34.01
C GLN A 543 7.66 22.58 -32.70
N VAL A 544 7.22 23.49 -31.82
CA VAL A 544 6.49 23.12 -30.61
C VAL A 544 5.21 22.43 -31.07
N GLY A 545 5.08 21.13 -30.80
CA GLY A 545 3.90 20.38 -31.21
C GLY A 545 2.67 21.05 -30.62
N SER A 546 1.69 21.41 -31.45
CA SER A 546 0.42 21.95 -30.94
C SER A 546 -0.27 20.85 -30.14
N GLY A 547 -0.24 20.98 -28.82
CA GLY A 547 -0.88 20.06 -27.87
C GLY A 547 -2.40 20.17 -27.84
N PHE A 548 -3.07 20.13 -29.00
CA PHE A 548 -4.48 19.75 -29.05
C PHE A 548 -4.55 18.22 -28.91
N SER A 549 -4.22 17.77 -27.70
CA SER A 549 -4.49 16.41 -27.25
C SER A 549 -5.80 16.49 -26.48
N ILE A 550 -6.74 15.67 -26.93
CA ILE A 550 -8.02 15.45 -26.27
C ILE A 550 -7.74 14.55 -25.05
N GLY A 551 -8.16 14.95 -23.85
CA GLY A 551 -7.98 14.19 -22.61
C GLY A 551 -6.89 14.73 -21.69
N ALA A 552 -6.44 13.90 -20.74
CA ALA A 552 -5.44 14.29 -19.76
C ALA A 552 -4.04 14.38 -20.39
N THR A 553 -3.37 15.52 -20.21
CA THR A 553 -2.11 15.83 -20.90
C THR A 553 -0.94 16.03 -19.93
N PRO A 554 0.27 15.55 -20.26
CA PRO A 554 1.46 15.86 -19.46
C PRO A 554 1.79 17.35 -19.63
N ILE A 555 1.74 18.11 -18.54
CA ILE A 555 2.03 19.55 -18.54
C ILE A 555 3.48 19.84 -18.14
N GLY A 556 4.10 18.97 -17.34
CA GLY A 556 5.44 19.22 -16.83
C GLY A 556 5.90 18.20 -15.80
N SER A 557 7.02 18.51 -15.14
CA SER A 557 7.52 17.76 -14.00
C SER A 557 7.57 18.62 -12.74
N LEU A 558 7.20 18.02 -11.61
CA LEU A 558 7.35 18.61 -10.29
C LEU A 558 8.62 18.08 -9.63
N SER A 559 9.56 18.97 -9.29
CA SER A 559 10.83 18.63 -8.64
C SER A 559 11.67 17.57 -9.39
N ASN A 560 11.45 17.40 -10.70
CA ASN A 560 12.03 16.31 -11.51
C ASN A 560 11.76 14.89 -10.95
N ARG A 561 10.70 14.72 -10.15
CA ARG A 561 10.32 13.46 -9.51
C ARG A 561 8.96 12.96 -9.99
N PHE A 562 7.99 13.87 -10.13
CA PHE A 562 6.63 13.53 -10.54
C PHE A 562 6.33 14.11 -11.92
N THR A 563 5.84 13.29 -12.84
CA THR A 563 5.22 13.78 -14.08
C THR A 563 3.81 14.25 -13.78
N VAL A 564 3.47 15.48 -14.16
CA VAL A 564 2.18 16.11 -13.87
C VAL A 564 1.29 16.02 -15.09
N TYR A 565 0.14 15.34 -14.94
CA TYR A 565 -0.91 15.26 -15.94
C TYR A 565 -2.08 16.15 -15.54
N LYS A 566 -2.60 16.95 -16.47
CA LYS A 566 -3.77 17.80 -16.28
C LYS A 566 -4.98 17.17 -16.96
N ASP A 567 -5.99 16.85 -16.18
CA ASP A 567 -7.31 16.42 -16.68
C ASP A 567 -8.20 17.67 -16.88
N PRO A 568 -8.72 17.93 -18.10
CA PRO A 568 -9.43 19.17 -18.44
C PRO A 568 -10.85 19.31 -17.87
#